data_AF-A0AAU4ZDH0-F1
#
_entry.id   AF-A0AAU4ZDH0-F1
#
_cell.length_a   1.000
_cell.length_b   1.000
_cell.length_c   1.000
_cell.angle_alpha   90.00
_cell.angle_beta   90.00
_cell.angle_gamma   90.00
#
_symmetry.space_group_name_H-M   'P 1'
#
loop_
_entity.id
_entity.type
_entity.pdbx_description
1 polymer ?
#
loop_
_entity_poly.entity_id
_entity_poly.type
_entity_poly.pdbx_seq_one_letter_code
_entity_poly.pdbx_strand_id
1 'polypeptide(L)' 'MEALLSAGADPDARDEHGTPALLDDASRPVRVSAVHGLARHDDERCVEGARRLPPAPPGTSYEYDLDEVWRYERRRDGR' A
#
# COMPACT_ATOMS: atom_id res chain seq x y z
N MET A 1 7.83 -3.81 17.75
CA MET A 1 8.05 -4.79 16.65
C MET A 1 8.29 -3.97 15.38
N GLU A 2 9.50 -3.44 15.20
CA GLU A 2 9.86 -2.51 14.12
C GLU A 2 10.89 -3.13 13.16
N ALA A 3 10.61 -4.32 12.62
CA ALA A 3 11.64 -5.12 11.95
C ALA A 3 11.39 -5.46 10.48
N LEU A 4 10.43 -4.83 9.79
CA LEU A 4 10.14 -5.13 8.37
C LEU A 4 10.51 -4.03 7.37
N LEU A 5 11.30 -3.02 7.79
CA LEU A 5 11.80 -1.96 6.90
C LEU A 5 13.33 -2.03 6.66
N SER A 6 14.01 -3.10 7.08
CA SER A 6 15.48 -3.21 6.95
C SER A 6 15.97 -3.84 5.64
N ALA A 7 15.12 -4.00 4.63
CA ALA A 7 15.57 -4.21 3.27
C ALA A 7 15.31 -2.89 2.54
N GLY A 8 16.34 -2.27 1.96
CA GLY A 8 16.19 -1.13 1.04
C GLY A 8 15.51 -1.52 -0.28
N ALA A 9 14.51 -2.39 -0.21
CA ALA A 9 13.56 -2.65 -1.28
C ALA A 9 12.75 -1.37 -1.43
N ASP A 10 13.03 -0.64 -2.49
CA ASP A 10 12.25 0.52 -2.88
C ASP A 10 10.78 0.08 -3.01
N PRO A 11 9.87 0.55 -2.14
CA PRO A 11 8.47 0.17 -2.21
C PRO A 11 7.79 0.68 -3.48
N ASP A 12 8.44 1.62 -4.18
CA ASP A 12 8.02 2.14 -5.47
C ASP A 12 8.69 1.42 -6.65
N ALA A 13 9.54 0.41 -6.42
CA ALA A 13 10.11 -0.40 -7.48
C ALA A 13 9.00 -1.05 -8.31
N ARG A 14 8.91 -0.64 -9.57
CA ARG A 14 7.88 -1.07 -10.50
C ARG A 14 8.33 -2.32 -11.26
N ASP A 15 7.39 -3.22 -11.51
CA ASP A 15 7.52 -4.29 -12.49
C ASP A 15 7.41 -3.76 -13.93
N GLU A 16 7.50 -4.67 -14.90
CA GLU A 16 7.38 -4.39 -16.33
C GLU A 16 6.02 -3.78 -16.75
N HIS A 17 5.01 -3.90 -15.90
CA HIS A 17 3.66 -3.37 -16.12
C HIS A 17 3.42 -2.03 -15.41
N GLY A 18 4.44 -1.48 -14.73
CA GLY A 18 4.29 -0.27 -13.94
C GLY A 18 3.49 -0.49 -12.66
N THR A 19 3.32 -1.73 -12.21
CA THR A 19 2.77 -2.06 -10.89
C THR A 19 3.94 -2.14 -9.91
N PRO A 20 3.86 -1.57 -8.70
CA PRO A 20 4.88 -1.85 -7.70
C PRO A 20 5.00 -3.36 -7.51
N ALA A 21 6.18 -3.93 -7.72
CA ALA A 21 6.40 -5.37 -7.66
C ALA A 21 5.99 -5.97 -6.29
N LEU A 22 5.98 -5.12 -5.25
CA LEU A 22 5.56 -5.47 -3.90
C LEU A 22 4.04 -5.63 -3.73
N LEU A 23 3.19 -5.19 -4.68
CA LEU A 23 1.73 -5.39 -4.61
C LEU A 23 1.33 -6.85 -4.89
N ASP A 24 2.15 -7.61 -5.60
CA ASP A 24 1.93 -9.04 -5.87
C ASP A 24 2.73 -9.96 -4.93
N ASP A 25 3.39 -9.39 -3.92
CA ASP A 25 4.12 -10.17 -2.92
C ASP A 25 3.15 -11.06 -2.12
N ALA A 26 3.57 -12.29 -1.79
CA ALA A 26 2.77 -13.22 -1.01
C ALA A 26 2.46 -12.67 0.42
N SER A 27 3.34 -11.82 0.94
CA SER A 27 3.27 -11.24 2.27
C SER A 27 2.33 -10.03 2.33
N ARG A 28 1.23 -10.16 3.10
CA ARG A 28 0.27 -9.07 3.31
C ARG A 28 0.90 -7.78 3.88
N PRO A 29 1.80 -7.82 4.88
CA PRO A 29 2.50 -6.62 5.35
C PRO A 29 3.30 -5.88 4.27
N VAL A 30 3.88 -6.63 3.32
CA VAL A 30 4.66 -6.05 2.21
C VAL A 30 3.72 -5.31 1.25
N ARG A 31 2.60 -5.94 0.87
CA ARG A 31 1.59 -5.31 0.01
C ARG A 31 1.00 -4.04 0.65
N VAL A 32 0.72 -4.06 1.96
CA VAL A 32 0.20 -2.91 2.71
C VAL A 32 1.22 -1.76 2.75
N SER A 33 2.50 -2.08 3.00
CA SER A 33 3.57 -1.08 2.99
C SER A 33 3.75 -0.42 1.62
N ALA A 34 3.60 -1.18 0.54
CA ALA A 34 3.65 -0.67 -0.83
C ALA A 34 2.49 0.30 -1.14
N VAL A 35 1.26 -0.08 -0.77
CA VAL A 35 0.08 0.78 -0.90
C VAL A 35 0.24 2.09 -0.10
N HIS A 36 0.76 1.98 1.12
CA HIS A 36 1.04 3.14 1.97
C HIS A 36 2.11 4.05 1.37
N GLY A 37 3.19 3.48 0.80
CA GLY A 37 4.21 4.23 0.06
C GLY A 37 3.62 5.04 -1.10
N LEU A 38 2.81 4.40 -1.95
CA LEU A 38 2.12 5.07 -3.06
C LEU A 38 1.25 6.24 -2.59
N ALA A 39 0.48 6.05 -1.52
CA ALA A 39 -0.38 7.10 -0.97
C ALA A 39 0.44 8.30 -0.46
N ARG A 40 1.60 8.05 0.16
CA ARG A 40 2.54 9.11 0.60
C ARG A 40 3.18 9.87 -0.56
N HIS A 41 3.36 9.21 -1.69
CA HIS A 41 3.90 9.81 -2.92
C HIS A 41 2.82 10.45 -3.80
N ASP A 42 1.57 10.54 -3.34
CA ASP A 42 0.42 11.06 -4.10
C ASP A 42 0.18 10.35 -5.44
N ASP A 43 0.48 9.05 -5.47
CA ASP A 43 0.30 8.22 -6.64
C ASP A 43 -1.11 7.61 -6.71
N GLU A 44 -1.81 7.81 -7.83
CA GLU A 44 -3.19 7.33 -8.01
C GLU A 44 -3.36 5.82 -7.93
N ARG A 45 -2.28 5.07 -8.12
CA ARG A 45 -2.26 3.61 -8.04
C ARG A 45 -2.45 3.10 -6.61
N CYS A 46 -2.32 3.95 -5.58
CA CYS A 46 -2.54 3.54 -4.18
C CYS A 46 -3.97 3.01 -3.97
N VAL A 47 -4.95 3.57 -4.66
CA VAL A 47 -6.37 3.20 -4.56
C VAL A 47 -6.60 1.81 -5.14
N GLU A 48 -6.06 1.57 -6.34
CA GLU A 48 -6.18 0.29 -7.02
C GLU A 48 -5.41 -0.80 -6.27
N GLY A 49 -4.22 -0.48 -5.73
CA GLY A 49 -3.46 -1.38 -4.87
C GLY A 49 -4.23 -1.76 -3.59
N ALA A 50 -4.87 -0.79 -2.93
CA ALA A 50 -5.68 -1.04 -1.74
C ALA A 50 -6.89 -1.94 -2.03
N ARG A 51 -7.54 -1.78 -3.19
CA ARG A 51 -8.69 -2.63 -3.61
C ARG A 51 -8.32 -4.08 -3.86
N ARG A 52 -7.07 -4.34 -4.27
CA ARG A 52 -6.55 -5.69 -4.49
C ARG A 52 -6.16 -6.42 -3.21
N LEU A 53 -6.00 -5.70 -2.10
CA LEU A 53 -5.68 -6.32 -0.83
C LEU A 53 -6.88 -7.16 -0.36
N PRO A 54 -6.66 -8.43 0.02
CA PRO A 54 -7.71 -9.20 0.66
C PRO A 54 -8.09 -8.53 1.99
N PRO A 55 -9.38 -8.63 2.40
CA PRO A 55 -9.82 -8.08 3.67
C PRO A 55 -8.95 -8.59 4.81
N ALA A 56 -8.72 -7.73 5.79
CA ALA A 56 -7.91 -8.08 6.95
C ALA A 56 -8.49 -9.32 7.66
N PRO A 57 -7.66 -10.29 8.05
CA PRO A 57 -8.13 -11.42 8.83
C PRO A 57 -8.88 -10.93 10.09
N PRO A 58 -9.99 -11.56 10.47
CA PRO A 58 -10.71 -11.16 11.67
C PRO A 58 -9.79 -11.25 12.90
N GLY A 59 -9.78 -10.19 13.72
CA GLY A 59 -8.93 -10.09 14.92
C GLY A 59 -7.60 -9.36 14.71
N THR A 60 -7.26 -8.94 13.48
CA THR A 60 -6.18 -7.96 13.28
C THR A 60 -6.70 -6.56 13.54
N SER A 61 -5.94 -5.74 14.27
CA SER A 61 -6.20 -4.30 14.36
C SER A 61 -6.33 -3.72 12.95
N TYR A 62 -7.36 -2.89 12.74
CA TYR A 62 -7.54 -2.12 11.51
C TYR A 62 -6.19 -1.52 11.10
N GLU A 63 -5.75 -1.77 9.88
CA GLU A 63 -4.45 -1.29 9.41
C GLU A 63 -4.52 0.23 9.26
N TYR A 64 -4.08 0.95 10.30
CA TYR A 64 -3.87 2.41 10.26
C TYR A 64 -3.04 2.82 9.04
N ASP A 65 -2.22 1.92 8.50
CA ASP A 65 -1.41 2.14 7.30
C ASP A 65 -2.27 2.43 6.06
N LEU A 66 -3.53 2.00 6.02
CA LEU A 66 -4.47 2.33 4.94
C LEU A 66 -5.14 3.71 5.12
N ASP A 67 -5.04 4.35 6.29
CA ASP A 67 -5.64 5.68 6.52
C ASP A 67 -5.09 6.73 5.54
N GLU A 68 -3.83 6.60 5.12
CA GLU A 68 -3.23 7.49 4.12
C GLU A 68 -3.86 7.30 2.73
N VAL A 69 -4.27 6.08 2.37
CA VAL A 69 -5.03 5.83 1.13
C VAL A 69 -6.39 6.52 1.19
N TRP A 70 -7.09 6.40 2.32
CA TRP A 70 -8.37 7.09 2.53
C TRP A 70 -8.22 8.60 2.48
N ARG A 71 -7.11 9.15 3.00
CA ARG A 71 -6.80 10.58 2.87
C ARG A 71 -6.51 10.98 1.43
N TYR A 72 -5.80 10.15 0.66
CA TYR A 72 -5.58 10.38 -0.77
C TYR A 72 -6.90 10.38 -1.55
N GLU A 73 -7.75 9.37 -1.37
CA GLU A 73 -9.06 9.28 -2.04
C GLU A 73 -9.91 10.51 -1.76
N ARG A 74 -9.99 10.94 -0.49
CA ARG A 74 -10.73 12.17 -0.14
C ARG A 74 -10.17 13.44 -0.80
N ARG A 75 -8.85 13.53 -1.01
CA ARG A 75 -8.24 14.67 -1.73
C ARG A 75 -8.54 14.62 -3.22
N ARG A 76 -8.59 13.42 -3.80
CA ARG A 76 -8.96 13.20 -5.21
C ARG A 76 -10.43 13.52 -5.48
N ASP A 77 -11.34 13.05 -4.63
CA ASP A 77 -12.79 13.21 -4.79
C ASP A 77 -13.26 14.67 -4.62
N GLY A 78 -12.43 15.52 -4.00
CA GLY A 78 -12.68 16.96 -3.85
C GLY A 78 -12.12 17.85 -4.97
N ARG A 79 -11.53 17.28 -6.03
CA ARG A 79 -10.91 18.00 -7.15
C ARG A 79 -11.83 18.18 -8.35
#